data_AF-A0A4S4KF39-F1
#
_entry.id   AF-A0A4S4KF39-F1
#
_cell.length_a   1.000
_cell.length_b   1.000
_cell.length_c   1.000
_cell.angle_alpha   90.00
_cell.angle_beta   90.00
_cell.angle_gamma   90.00
#
_symmetry.space_group_name_H-M   'P 1'
#
loop_
_entity.id
_entity.type
_entity.pdbx_description
1 polymer ?
#
loop_
_entity_poly.entity_id
_entity_poly.type
_entity_poly.pdbx_seq_one_letter_code
_entity_poly.pdbx_strand_id
1 'polypeptide(L)'
;MPSFSVSDLKSRAVKAKDASVYKISNTRDKFTNASFFMSHPPPTEHGSAALDLAHYFSPATHWDSPWYLTQDLPPPIANNRPPSFSSAWEMRGPSKTVFGGAIFADLSMCWYSVQFPTTAKSDPNDSRTVHRKAQYFPCPAARDQATLVEAHETYGETIAAFAESFEGTGQYCARGECWDLASEALKYFDQYDYVPKPVPSLSRTHGHLIYEGKAVKNGVQQCGRWRGGDDRIRRGDIAEWRSVRIGMGKTGGYAILGAPDHTAVIVSDSRPLHTCVRRRAVKPSQLGLLEEGEMWIYRPIGMLDYVGSLLEPRCPENVGALSI
;
A
#
# COMPACT_ATOMS: atom_id res chain seq x y z
N MET A 1 -28.45 52.13 7.85
CA MET A 1 -27.54 51.46 6.90
C MET A 1 -27.81 52.03 5.51
N PRO A 2 -26.81 52.56 4.77
CA PRO A 2 -27.07 53.13 3.45
C PRO A 2 -27.18 52.00 2.42
N SER A 3 -28.27 52.02 1.62
CA SER A 3 -28.48 51.11 0.50
C SER A 3 -27.78 51.65 -0.75
N PHE A 4 -26.89 50.84 -1.33
CA PHE A 4 -26.24 51.17 -2.60
C PHE A 4 -27.23 50.97 -3.75
N SER A 5 -27.35 51.97 -4.63
CA SER A 5 -28.23 51.91 -5.79
C SER A 5 -27.54 51.23 -6.98
N VAL A 6 -28.32 50.57 -7.83
CA VAL A 6 -27.85 49.76 -8.97
C VAL A 6 -27.01 50.58 -9.98
N SER A 7 -27.13 51.91 -10.00
CA SER A 7 -26.29 52.77 -10.83
C SER A 7 -24.83 52.83 -10.38
N ASP A 8 -24.53 52.67 -9.08
CA ASP A 8 -23.15 52.63 -8.57
C ASP A 8 -22.41 51.35 -8.95
N LEU A 9 -23.14 50.25 -9.20
CA LEU A 9 -22.58 48.99 -9.68
C LEU A 9 -22.20 49.06 -11.17
N LYS A 10 -22.96 49.80 -11.99
CA LYS A 10 -22.67 49.94 -13.42
C LYS A 10 -21.44 50.81 -13.69
N SER A 11 -21.24 51.89 -12.93
CA SER A 11 -20.05 52.76 -13.09
C SER A 11 -18.75 52.04 -12.72
N ARG A 12 -18.81 51.12 -11.72
CA ARG A 12 -17.67 50.27 -11.33
C ARG A 12 -17.39 49.13 -12.33
N ALA A 13 -18.42 48.60 -13.00
CA ALA A 13 -18.25 47.55 -14.00
C ALA A 13 -17.57 48.05 -15.29
N VAL A 14 -17.78 49.31 -15.67
CA VAL A 14 -17.15 49.88 -16.89
C VAL A 14 -15.65 50.16 -16.68
N LYS A 15 -15.22 50.50 -15.47
CA LYS A 15 -13.79 50.70 -15.15
C LYS A 15 -12.94 49.43 -15.12
N ALA A 16 -13.54 48.24 -15.11
CA ALA A 16 -12.83 46.96 -15.08
C ALA A 16 -12.50 46.41 -16.49
N LYS A 17 -12.94 47.08 -17.57
CA LYS A 17 -12.82 46.56 -18.93
C LYS A 17 -11.47 46.83 -19.63
N ASP A 18 -10.60 47.67 -19.05
CA ASP A 18 -9.31 48.07 -19.66
C ASP A 18 -8.06 47.53 -18.94
N ALA A 19 -8.21 46.62 -17.96
CA ALA A 19 -7.07 45.92 -17.39
C ALA A 19 -6.83 44.61 -18.18
N SER A 20 -5.95 44.72 -19.19
CA SER A 20 -5.15 43.67 -19.84
C SER A 20 -5.45 42.22 -19.42
N VAL A 21 -5.83 41.42 -20.42
CA VAL A 21 -5.98 39.95 -20.41
C VAL A 21 -4.80 39.28 -19.69
N TYR A 22 -4.96 39.02 -18.39
CA TYR A 22 -4.27 37.93 -17.73
C TYR A 22 -5.19 36.72 -17.77
N LYS A 23 -4.69 35.67 -18.42
CA LYS A 23 -5.28 34.33 -18.50
C LYS A 23 -5.82 33.95 -17.12
N ILE A 24 -7.15 33.98 -16.96
CA ILE A 24 -7.82 33.44 -15.77
C ILE A 24 -7.61 31.93 -15.85
N SER A 25 -6.49 31.45 -15.32
CA SER A 25 -6.35 30.04 -15.00
C SER A 25 -7.29 29.77 -13.83
N ASN A 26 -8.36 29.01 -14.09
CA ASN A 26 -9.22 28.45 -13.06
C ASN A 26 -8.34 27.83 -11.97
N THR A 27 -8.27 28.45 -10.79
CA THR A 27 -7.52 27.96 -9.62
C THR A 27 -8.17 26.75 -8.97
N ARG A 28 -9.26 26.23 -9.54
CA ARG A 28 -10.00 25.06 -9.04
C ARG A 28 -9.41 23.71 -9.49
N ASP A 29 -8.53 23.72 -10.50
CA ASP A 29 -7.94 22.51 -11.09
C ASP A 29 -6.43 22.34 -10.81
N LYS A 30 -5.84 23.16 -9.92
CA LYS A 30 -4.40 23.11 -9.60
C LYS A 30 -3.97 21.98 -8.65
N PHE A 31 -4.79 20.96 -8.45
CA PHE A 31 -4.33 19.68 -7.88
C PHE A 31 -4.40 18.58 -8.94
N THR A 32 -3.70 18.80 -10.05
CA THR A 32 -3.24 17.72 -10.93
C THR A 32 -2.20 16.89 -10.17
N ASN A 33 -2.55 15.70 -9.69
CA ASN A 33 -1.73 14.51 -9.32
C ASN A 33 -0.41 14.65 -8.51
N ALA A 34 0.21 15.82 -8.37
CA ALA A 34 1.60 15.98 -7.94
C ALA A 34 1.79 15.98 -6.41
N SER A 35 0.72 15.85 -5.62
CA SER A 35 0.79 15.83 -4.14
C SER A 35 0.17 14.59 -3.50
N PHE A 36 -0.07 13.52 -4.28
CA PHE A 36 -0.67 12.27 -3.80
C PHE A 36 0.39 11.18 -3.57
N PHE A 37 1.47 11.52 -2.86
CA PHE A 37 2.40 10.51 -2.38
C PHE A 37 1.93 10.04 -1.01
N MET A 38 1.28 8.88 -1.01
CA MET A 38 1.08 8.08 0.19
C MET A 38 2.44 7.56 0.65
N SER A 39 2.60 7.38 1.96
CA SER A 39 3.83 6.80 2.51
C SER A 39 3.86 5.27 2.41
N HIS A 40 2.71 4.64 2.14
CA HIS A 40 2.54 3.20 2.01
C HIS A 40 1.56 2.84 0.87
N PRO A 41 1.85 1.79 0.08
CA PRO A 41 3.21 1.32 -0.15
C PRO A 41 4.09 2.47 -0.66
N PRO A 42 5.41 2.45 -0.45
CA PRO A 42 6.29 3.51 -0.93
C PRO A 42 6.13 3.77 -2.44
N PRO A 43 6.33 5.00 -2.92
CA PRO A 43 6.32 5.31 -4.34
C PRO A 43 7.34 4.46 -5.11
N THR A 44 6.98 4.11 -6.36
CA THR A 44 7.79 3.27 -7.24
C THR A 44 8.09 4.01 -8.53
N GLU A 45 9.22 3.71 -9.15
CA GLU A 45 9.65 4.35 -10.41
C GLU A 45 9.05 3.65 -11.63
N HIS A 46 8.99 2.32 -11.59
CA HIS A 46 8.58 1.47 -12.71
C HIS A 46 7.18 0.86 -12.51
N GLY A 47 6.49 1.23 -11.42
CA GLY A 47 5.08 0.89 -11.18
C GLY A 47 4.83 -0.18 -10.12
N SER A 48 5.85 -0.92 -9.68
CA SER A 48 5.79 -1.75 -8.47
C SER A 48 7.19 -1.91 -7.86
N ALA A 49 7.25 -2.16 -6.55
CA ALA A 49 8.53 -2.26 -5.84
C ALA A 49 9.37 -3.46 -6.33
N ALA A 50 8.71 -4.55 -6.71
CA ALA A 50 9.37 -5.70 -7.33
C ALA A 50 9.97 -5.39 -8.71
N LEU A 51 9.33 -4.53 -9.51
CA LEU A 51 9.85 -4.15 -10.82
C LEU A 51 11.03 -3.18 -10.68
N ASP A 52 10.99 -2.26 -9.71
CA ASP A 52 12.13 -1.42 -9.36
C ASP A 52 13.35 -2.28 -8.97
N LEU A 53 13.14 -3.31 -8.15
CA LEU A 53 14.20 -4.25 -7.80
C LEU A 53 14.68 -5.06 -9.02
N ALA A 54 13.76 -5.54 -9.87
CA ALA A 54 14.15 -6.26 -11.08
C ALA A 54 14.98 -5.38 -12.04
N HIS A 55 14.64 -4.10 -12.17
CA HIS A 55 15.43 -3.12 -12.92
C HIS A 55 16.84 -2.95 -12.35
N TYR A 56 17.02 -2.99 -11.03
CA TYR A 56 18.35 -2.97 -10.41
C TYR A 56 19.24 -4.14 -10.89
N PHE A 57 18.67 -5.32 -11.13
CA PHE A 57 19.39 -6.50 -11.61
C PHE A 57 19.54 -6.58 -13.13
N SER A 58 19.00 -5.62 -13.89
CA SER A 58 19.20 -5.55 -15.33
C SER A 58 20.69 -5.39 -15.67
N PRO A 59 21.22 -6.07 -16.71
CA PRO A 59 22.57 -5.83 -17.20
C PRO A 59 22.83 -4.39 -17.67
N ALA A 60 21.77 -3.63 -17.99
CA ALA A 60 21.87 -2.23 -18.37
C ALA A 60 22.08 -1.28 -17.16
N THR A 61 21.87 -1.76 -15.93
CA THR A 61 21.97 -0.95 -14.72
C THR A 61 23.38 -1.00 -14.15
N HIS A 62 24.00 0.17 -13.99
CA HIS A 62 25.32 0.29 -13.37
C HIS A 62 25.25 0.05 -11.87
N TRP A 63 26.17 -0.76 -11.33
CA TRP A 63 26.37 -0.96 -9.90
C TRP A 63 27.65 -0.30 -9.44
N ASP A 64 27.55 0.48 -8.37
CA ASP A 64 28.68 1.21 -7.80
C ASP A 64 29.55 0.32 -6.89
N SER A 65 29.03 -0.83 -6.48
CA SER A 65 29.74 -1.76 -5.59
C SER A 65 29.41 -3.23 -5.86
N PRO A 66 30.37 -4.15 -5.61
CA PRO A 66 30.15 -5.59 -5.67
C PRO A 66 29.61 -6.13 -4.32
N TRP A 67 28.48 -5.60 -3.86
CA TRP A 67 27.83 -5.93 -2.57
C TRP A 67 27.64 -7.45 -2.33
N TYR A 68 27.51 -8.23 -3.40
CA TYR A 68 27.33 -9.69 -3.34
C TYR A 68 28.58 -10.44 -2.84
N LEU A 69 29.76 -9.78 -2.79
CA LEU A 69 30.98 -10.37 -2.25
C LEU A 69 30.98 -10.46 -0.72
N THR A 70 30.27 -9.56 -0.05
CA THR A 70 30.25 -9.40 1.42
C THR A 70 29.04 -10.07 2.08
N GLN A 71 28.21 -10.79 1.32
CA GLN A 71 26.90 -11.30 1.77
C GLN A 71 25.94 -10.19 2.23
N ASP A 72 26.15 -8.96 1.79
CA ASP A 72 25.24 -7.87 2.05
C ASP A 72 23.96 -8.01 1.23
N LEU A 73 22.93 -7.27 1.63
CA LEU A 73 21.71 -7.13 0.85
C LEU A 73 21.97 -6.27 -0.40
N PRO A 74 21.23 -6.49 -1.50
CA PRO A 74 21.21 -5.54 -2.60
C PRO A 74 20.88 -4.14 -2.06
N PRO A 75 21.58 -3.07 -2.49
CA PRO A 75 21.35 -1.70 -2.03
C PRO A 75 19.88 -1.25 -2.02
N PRO A 76 19.03 -1.58 -3.03
CA PRO A 76 17.60 -1.22 -2.95
C PRO A 76 16.86 -1.87 -1.78
N ILE A 77 17.22 -3.11 -1.42
CA ILE A 77 16.65 -3.83 -0.27
C ILE A 77 17.24 -3.32 1.05
N ALA A 78 18.54 -3.04 1.08
CA ALA A 78 19.22 -2.51 2.28
C ALA A 78 18.63 -1.15 2.71
N ASN A 79 18.34 -0.28 1.73
CA ASN A 79 17.82 1.05 1.98
C ASN A 79 16.30 1.08 2.22
N ASN A 80 15.58 0.09 1.68
CA ASN A 80 14.12 0.00 1.80
C ASN A 80 13.71 -1.46 2.02
N ARG A 81 13.85 -1.91 3.27
CA ARG A 81 13.68 -3.32 3.62
C ARG A 81 12.23 -3.76 3.39
N PRO A 82 11.99 -4.78 2.55
CA PRO A 82 10.65 -5.31 2.34
C PRO A 82 10.13 -6.01 3.61
N PRO A 83 8.80 -6.15 3.78
CA PRO A 83 8.24 -6.84 4.93
C PRO A 83 8.65 -8.31 5.05
N SER A 84 8.93 -8.97 3.93
CA SER A 84 9.49 -10.33 3.93
C SER A 84 10.58 -10.46 2.87
N PHE A 85 11.68 -11.10 3.26
CA PHE A 85 12.84 -11.33 2.42
C PHE A 85 13.57 -12.60 2.85
N SER A 86 14.13 -13.32 1.89
CA SER A 86 15.04 -14.44 2.12
C SER A 86 16.20 -14.38 1.15
N SER A 87 17.38 -14.82 1.58
CA SER A 87 18.56 -14.93 0.72
C SER A 87 19.31 -16.22 0.96
N ALA A 88 20.00 -16.66 -0.07
CA ALA A 88 20.75 -17.90 -0.06
C ALA A 88 21.94 -17.80 -0.99
N TRP A 89 22.88 -18.74 -0.87
CA TRP A 89 23.94 -18.85 -1.85
C TRP A 89 24.31 -20.30 -2.09
N GLU A 90 24.82 -20.58 -3.28
CA GLU A 90 25.48 -21.84 -3.60
C GLU A 90 26.87 -21.59 -4.18
N MET A 91 27.76 -22.57 -4.08
CA MET A 91 29.06 -22.54 -4.72
C MET A 91 29.27 -23.83 -5.51
N ARG A 92 29.62 -23.70 -6.79
CA ARG A 92 29.92 -24.81 -7.69
C ARG A 92 31.27 -24.57 -8.33
N GLY A 93 32.30 -25.27 -7.83
CA GLY A 93 33.68 -25.06 -8.25
C GLY A 93 34.13 -23.60 -8.00
N PRO A 94 34.66 -22.88 -9.02
CA PRO A 94 35.09 -21.50 -8.87
C PRO A 94 33.95 -20.48 -9.01
N SER A 95 32.70 -20.91 -9.16
CA SER A 95 31.53 -20.04 -9.32
C SER A 95 30.72 -20.00 -8.02
N LYS A 96 30.34 -18.80 -7.58
CA LYS A 96 29.37 -18.59 -6.49
C LYS A 96 28.13 -17.91 -7.05
N THR A 97 26.96 -18.35 -6.61
CA THR A 97 25.68 -17.74 -6.95
C THR A 97 24.98 -17.31 -5.67
N VAL A 98 24.57 -16.04 -5.60
CA VAL A 98 23.71 -15.51 -4.55
C VAL A 98 22.29 -15.41 -5.10
N PHE A 99 21.31 -15.90 -4.35
CA PHE A 99 19.90 -15.81 -4.67
C PHE A 99 19.17 -15.02 -3.59
N GLY A 100 18.08 -14.36 -3.97
CA GLY A 100 17.16 -13.77 -3.00
C GLY A 100 15.75 -13.64 -3.52
N GLY A 101 14.81 -13.58 -2.58
CA GLY A 101 13.40 -13.38 -2.83
C GLY A 101 12.85 -12.32 -1.87
N ALA A 102 12.05 -11.39 -2.38
CA ALA A 102 11.44 -10.31 -1.63
C ALA A 102 9.94 -10.24 -1.90
N ILE A 103 9.15 -10.00 -0.85
CA ILE A 103 7.72 -9.70 -0.91
C ILE A 103 7.50 -8.30 -0.37
N PHE A 104 6.92 -7.43 -1.18
CA PHE A 104 6.78 -6.01 -0.86
C PHE A 104 5.39 -5.68 -0.30
N ALA A 105 5.30 -4.49 0.31
CA ALA A 105 4.06 -3.93 0.86
C ALA A 105 2.92 -3.80 -0.18
N ASP A 106 3.26 -3.59 -1.46
CA ASP A 106 2.29 -3.53 -2.57
C ASP A 106 1.87 -4.92 -3.08
N LEU A 107 2.25 -6.00 -2.36
CA LEU A 107 2.08 -7.41 -2.72
C LEU A 107 2.80 -7.85 -3.99
N SER A 108 3.65 -7.00 -4.57
CA SER A 108 4.57 -7.42 -5.63
C SER A 108 5.69 -8.29 -5.05
N MET A 109 6.25 -9.18 -5.88
CA MET A 109 7.29 -10.13 -5.48
C MET A 109 8.43 -10.10 -6.47
N CYS A 110 9.67 -10.19 -6.00
CA CYS A 110 10.85 -10.27 -6.86
C CYS A 110 11.79 -11.37 -6.40
N TRP A 111 12.29 -12.15 -7.36
CA TRP A 111 13.38 -13.09 -7.18
C TRP A 111 14.56 -12.66 -8.03
N TYR A 112 15.76 -12.80 -7.49
CA TYR A 112 16.99 -12.45 -8.21
C TYR A 112 18.09 -13.48 -7.97
N SER A 113 19.07 -13.46 -8.88
CA SER A 113 20.31 -14.21 -8.75
C SER A 113 21.51 -13.41 -9.27
N VAL A 114 22.64 -13.53 -8.60
CA VAL A 114 23.94 -13.00 -9.05
C VAL A 114 24.97 -14.11 -9.02
N GLN A 115 25.48 -14.48 -10.19
CA GLN A 115 26.53 -15.48 -10.35
C GLN A 115 27.85 -14.79 -10.69
N PHE A 116 28.93 -15.17 -10.01
CA PHE A 116 30.26 -14.57 -10.18
C PHE A 116 31.39 -15.56 -9.85
N PRO A 117 32.59 -15.37 -10.40
CA PRO A 117 33.75 -16.18 -10.05
C PRO A 117 34.32 -15.78 -8.67
N THR A 118 34.76 -16.76 -7.88
CA THR A 118 35.38 -16.53 -6.55
C THR A 118 36.89 -16.32 -6.62
N THR A 119 37.51 -16.66 -7.75
CA THR A 119 38.98 -16.71 -7.90
C THR A 119 39.58 -15.47 -8.58
N ALA A 120 38.75 -14.59 -9.14
CA ALA A 120 39.19 -13.42 -9.89
C ALA A 120 38.43 -12.16 -9.47
N LYS A 121 39.14 -11.03 -9.35
CA LYS A 121 38.50 -9.72 -9.23
C LYS A 121 37.75 -9.44 -10.53
N SER A 122 36.43 -9.39 -10.45
CA SER A 122 35.55 -9.08 -11.57
C SER A 122 34.92 -7.73 -11.35
N ASP A 123 34.90 -6.89 -12.37
CA ASP A 123 34.06 -5.70 -12.39
C ASP A 123 32.60 -6.15 -12.23
N PRO A 124 31.84 -5.65 -11.23
CA PRO A 124 30.45 -6.03 -11.08
C PRO A 124 29.64 -5.82 -12.36
N ASN A 125 30.03 -4.86 -13.21
CA ASN A 125 29.32 -4.47 -14.43
C ASN A 125 29.81 -5.22 -15.69
N ASP A 126 30.80 -6.11 -15.60
CA ASP A 126 31.19 -6.96 -16.74
C ASP A 126 30.23 -8.15 -16.86
N SER A 127 29.25 -8.04 -17.77
CA SER A 127 28.23 -9.06 -18.00
C SER A 127 28.77 -10.41 -18.50
N ARG A 128 30.06 -10.49 -18.87
CA ARG A 128 30.72 -11.74 -19.26
C ARG A 128 31.19 -12.56 -18.06
N THR A 129 31.40 -11.91 -16.91
CA THR A 129 31.91 -12.55 -15.69
C THR A 129 30.90 -12.55 -14.56
N VAL A 130 30.08 -11.50 -14.48
CA VAL A 130 29.02 -11.35 -13.47
C VAL A 130 27.67 -11.45 -14.16
N HIS A 131 26.95 -12.53 -13.90
CA HIS A 131 25.63 -12.76 -14.47
C HIS A 131 24.54 -12.41 -13.46
N ARG A 132 23.71 -11.44 -13.82
CA ARG A 132 22.60 -10.95 -13.00
C ARG A 132 21.29 -11.36 -13.67
N LYS A 133 20.32 -11.84 -12.88
CA LYS A 133 18.97 -12.15 -13.36
C LYS A 133 17.96 -11.75 -12.29
N ALA A 134 16.79 -11.34 -12.73
CA ALA A 134 15.63 -11.17 -11.87
C ALA A 134 14.35 -11.57 -12.59
N GLN A 135 13.37 -12.03 -11.80
CA GLN A 135 12.00 -12.29 -12.19
C GLN A 135 11.09 -11.64 -11.16
N TYR A 136 9.91 -11.20 -11.58
CA TYR A 136 9.01 -10.50 -10.67
C TYR A 136 7.55 -10.81 -10.97
N PHE A 137 6.72 -10.72 -9.93
CA PHE A 137 5.28 -10.51 -10.05
C PHE A 137 4.97 -9.04 -9.77
N PRO A 138 4.18 -8.37 -10.64
CA PRO A 138 3.78 -6.99 -10.42
C PRO A 138 2.80 -6.89 -9.24
N CYS A 139 2.54 -5.66 -8.80
CA CYS A 139 1.44 -5.39 -7.87
C CYS A 139 0.13 -5.98 -8.46
N PRO A 140 -0.65 -6.75 -7.69
CA PRO A 140 -1.91 -7.31 -8.16
C PRO A 140 -2.85 -6.26 -8.76
N ALA A 141 -3.57 -6.63 -9.82
CA ALA A 141 -4.50 -5.73 -10.47
C ALA A 141 -5.71 -5.40 -9.56
N ALA A 142 -6.30 -4.22 -9.75
CA ALA A 142 -7.56 -3.88 -9.10
C ALA A 142 -8.67 -4.84 -9.58
N ARG A 143 -9.54 -5.29 -8.67
CA ARG A 143 -10.60 -6.27 -8.95
C ARG A 143 -11.92 -5.56 -9.18
N ASP A 144 -12.80 -6.21 -9.93
CA ASP A 144 -14.13 -5.68 -10.22
C ASP A 144 -15.07 -5.79 -9.01
N GLN A 145 -16.29 -5.30 -9.17
CA GLN A 145 -17.27 -5.33 -8.09
C GLN A 145 -17.67 -6.76 -7.70
N ALA A 146 -17.88 -7.64 -8.68
CA ALA A 146 -18.38 -8.99 -8.42
C ALA A 146 -17.38 -9.80 -7.59
N THR A 147 -16.10 -9.79 -7.98
CA THR A 147 -15.03 -10.44 -7.20
C THR A 147 -14.92 -9.86 -5.79
N LEU A 148 -15.08 -8.55 -5.64
CA LEU A 148 -14.99 -7.90 -4.32
C LEU A 148 -16.21 -8.18 -3.45
N VAL A 149 -17.38 -8.40 -4.02
CA VAL A 149 -18.59 -8.83 -3.29
C VAL A 149 -18.43 -10.28 -2.84
N GLU A 150 -18.00 -11.18 -3.73
CA GLU A 150 -17.72 -12.58 -3.41
C GLU A 150 -16.69 -12.72 -2.29
N ALA A 151 -15.60 -11.94 -2.35
CA ALA A 151 -14.61 -11.90 -1.28
C ALA A 151 -15.22 -11.46 0.06
N HIS A 152 -16.09 -10.44 0.05
CA HIS A 152 -16.81 -10.04 1.26
C HIS A 152 -17.75 -11.13 1.78
N GLU A 153 -18.50 -11.80 0.91
CA GLU A 153 -19.39 -12.91 1.30
C GLU A 153 -18.60 -14.10 1.86
N THR A 154 -17.37 -14.30 1.38
CA THR A 154 -16.48 -15.38 1.84
C THR A 154 -15.84 -15.08 3.19
N TYR A 155 -15.33 -13.85 3.39
CA TYR A 155 -14.47 -13.53 4.54
C TYR A 155 -15.10 -12.56 5.54
N GLY A 156 -15.98 -11.67 5.09
CA GLY A 156 -16.35 -10.45 5.79
C GLY A 156 -17.05 -10.69 7.13
N GLU A 157 -18.06 -11.56 7.14
CA GLU A 157 -18.81 -11.85 8.36
C GLU A 157 -17.93 -12.53 9.41
N THR A 158 -17.16 -13.54 9.01
CA THR A 158 -16.28 -14.27 9.94
C THR A 158 -15.24 -13.36 10.57
N ILE A 159 -14.63 -12.44 9.81
CA ILE A 159 -13.62 -11.50 10.32
C ILE A 159 -14.25 -10.51 11.31
N ALA A 160 -15.42 -9.95 10.97
CA ALA A 160 -16.11 -9.02 11.85
C ALA A 160 -16.60 -9.71 13.14
N ALA A 161 -17.21 -10.89 13.02
CA ALA A 161 -17.64 -11.68 14.17
C ALA A 161 -16.47 -12.13 15.06
N PHE A 162 -15.32 -12.45 14.47
CA PHE A 162 -14.09 -12.72 15.23
C PHE A 162 -13.70 -11.50 16.07
N ALA A 163 -13.70 -10.30 15.47
CA ALA A 163 -13.36 -9.07 16.18
C ALA A 163 -14.36 -8.76 17.32
N GLU A 164 -15.66 -8.87 17.04
CA GLU A 164 -16.73 -8.64 18.01
C GLU A 164 -16.74 -9.65 19.17
N SER A 165 -16.20 -10.85 18.97
CA SER A 165 -16.11 -11.86 20.03
C SER A 165 -15.26 -11.42 21.23
N PHE A 166 -14.43 -10.40 21.07
CA PHE A 166 -13.65 -9.79 22.15
C PHE A 166 -14.37 -8.62 22.83
N GLU A 167 -15.45 -8.10 22.25
CA GLU A 167 -16.17 -6.94 22.80
C GLU A 167 -16.84 -7.30 24.14
N GLY A 168 -16.62 -6.49 25.18
CA GLY A 168 -17.24 -6.67 26.49
C GLY A 168 -16.74 -7.88 27.30
N THR A 169 -15.81 -8.68 26.77
CA THR A 169 -15.28 -9.87 27.47
C THR A 169 -14.14 -9.55 28.44
N GLY A 170 -13.47 -8.41 28.24
CA GLY A 170 -12.24 -8.04 28.97
C GLY A 170 -11.01 -8.86 28.54
N GLN A 171 -11.12 -9.68 27.50
CA GLN A 171 -10.01 -10.48 26.96
C GLN A 171 -9.29 -9.75 25.82
N TYR A 172 -7.99 -9.98 25.72
CA TYR A 172 -7.15 -9.46 24.64
C TYR A 172 -7.01 -10.50 23.52
N CYS A 173 -6.97 -10.03 22.27
CA CYS A 173 -6.60 -10.86 21.12
C CYS A 173 -5.07 -10.95 21.03
N ALA A 174 -4.52 -12.17 21.07
CA ALA A 174 -3.08 -12.44 21.13
C ALA A 174 -2.34 -11.57 22.17
N ARG A 175 -1.45 -10.66 21.77
CA ARG A 175 -0.71 -9.80 22.73
C ARG A 175 -1.49 -8.54 23.12
N GLY A 176 -2.65 -8.31 22.51
CA GLY A 176 -3.47 -7.12 22.74
C GLY A 176 -3.09 -5.93 21.88
N GLU A 177 -2.24 -6.11 20.86
CA GLU A 177 -1.90 -5.04 19.92
C GLU A 177 -3.02 -4.85 18.89
N CYS A 178 -3.21 -3.62 18.39
CA CYS A 178 -4.30 -3.32 17.44
C CYS A 178 -4.22 -4.14 16.14
N TRP A 179 -3.00 -4.44 15.67
CA TRP A 179 -2.78 -5.25 14.48
C TRP A 179 -2.96 -6.75 14.71
N ASP A 180 -2.86 -7.22 15.97
CA ASP A 180 -3.08 -8.64 16.31
C ASP A 180 -4.51 -9.04 15.93
N LEU A 181 -5.49 -8.17 16.19
CA LEU A 181 -6.90 -8.45 15.90
C LEU A 181 -7.13 -8.77 14.41
N ALA A 182 -6.61 -7.93 13.52
CA ALA A 182 -6.73 -8.14 12.07
C ALA A 182 -5.90 -9.34 11.59
N SER A 183 -4.68 -9.50 12.10
CA SER A 183 -3.79 -10.63 11.79
C SER A 183 -4.44 -11.97 12.17
N GLU A 184 -4.93 -12.10 13.40
CA GLU A 184 -5.53 -13.33 13.89
C GLU A 184 -6.88 -13.62 13.24
N ALA A 185 -7.68 -12.59 12.91
CA ALA A 185 -8.92 -12.79 12.15
C ALA A 185 -8.65 -13.38 10.75
N LEU A 186 -7.57 -12.97 10.08
CA LEU A 186 -7.17 -13.55 8.80
C LEU A 186 -6.62 -14.97 8.94
N LYS A 187 -5.81 -15.24 9.99
CA LYS A 187 -5.31 -16.59 10.30
C LYS A 187 -6.40 -17.54 10.78
N TYR A 188 -7.52 -17.02 11.27
CA TYR A 188 -8.66 -17.85 11.69
C TYR A 188 -9.14 -18.75 10.55
N PHE A 189 -8.92 -18.37 9.28
CA PHE A 189 -9.25 -19.22 8.13
C PHE A 189 -8.31 -20.42 7.94
N ASP A 190 -7.17 -20.50 8.63
CA ASP A 190 -6.25 -21.63 8.55
C ASP A 190 -6.92 -22.94 8.96
N GLN A 191 -7.92 -22.89 9.84
CA GLN A 191 -8.69 -24.06 10.28
C GLN A 191 -9.68 -24.62 9.22
N TYR A 192 -9.96 -23.87 8.15
CA TYR A 192 -10.89 -24.29 7.09
C TYR A 192 -10.14 -24.66 5.81
N ASP A 193 -10.05 -25.94 5.51
CA ASP A 193 -9.33 -26.42 4.32
C ASP A 193 -10.05 -26.10 3.00
N TYR A 194 -11.36 -25.90 3.06
CA TYR A 194 -12.21 -25.62 1.90
C TYR A 194 -12.35 -24.12 1.58
N VAL A 195 -11.88 -23.24 2.46
CA VAL A 195 -11.90 -21.80 2.23
C VAL A 195 -10.53 -21.38 1.69
N PRO A 196 -10.45 -20.71 0.53
CA PRO A 196 -9.18 -20.18 0.04
C PRO A 196 -8.58 -19.24 1.10
N LYS A 197 -7.31 -19.45 1.46
CA LYS A 197 -6.67 -18.64 2.51
C LYS A 197 -6.60 -17.18 2.07
N PRO A 198 -7.04 -16.22 2.90
CA PRO A 198 -6.96 -14.82 2.54
C PRO A 198 -5.50 -14.35 2.52
N VAL A 199 -5.22 -13.23 1.85
CA VAL A 199 -3.94 -12.54 1.99
C VAL A 199 -3.68 -12.23 3.46
N PRO A 200 -2.55 -12.65 4.05
CA PRO A 200 -2.23 -12.36 5.44
C PRO A 200 -1.88 -10.88 5.64
N SER A 201 -1.95 -10.41 6.89
CA SER A 201 -1.39 -9.11 7.28
C SER A 201 0.12 -9.08 7.00
N LEU A 202 0.54 -8.19 6.11
CA LEU A 202 1.94 -8.01 5.69
C LEU A 202 2.31 -6.53 5.80
N SER A 203 2.96 -6.17 6.92
CA SER A 203 3.08 -4.77 7.34
C SER A 203 1.69 -4.13 7.45
N ARG A 204 1.46 -3.02 6.73
CA ARG A 204 0.19 -2.26 6.68
C ARG A 204 -0.79 -2.75 5.60
N THR A 205 -0.55 -3.93 5.02
CA THR A 205 -1.36 -4.47 3.92
C THR A 205 -2.12 -5.71 4.38
N HIS A 206 -3.44 -5.70 4.22
CA HIS A 206 -4.34 -6.74 4.75
C HIS A 206 -5.25 -7.36 3.68
N GLY A 207 -4.90 -7.21 2.39
CA GLY A 207 -5.69 -7.73 1.27
C GLY A 207 -5.72 -6.82 0.06
N HIS A 208 -6.86 -6.80 -0.64
CA HIS A 208 -7.08 -5.91 -1.77
C HIS A 208 -7.31 -4.47 -1.29
N LEU A 209 -6.45 -3.53 -1.68
CA LEU A 209 -6.66 -2.11 -1.39
C LEU A 209 -7.91 -1.58 -2.12
N ILE A 210 -8.91 -1.18 -1.34
CA ILE A 210 -10.19 -0.59 -1.79
C ILE A 210 -10.14 0.93 -1.76
N TYR A 211 -9.50 1.50 -0.75
CA TYR A 211 -9.40 2.94 -0.61
C TYR A 211 -8.10 3.35 0.07
N GLU A 212 -7.53 4.46 -0.37
CA GLU A 212 -6.41 5.13 0.28
C GLU A 212 -6.70 6.63 0.35
N GLY A 213 -6.31 7.28 1.45
CA GLY A 213 -6.59 8.69 1.64
C GLY A 213 -5.65 9.36 2.62
N LYS A 214 -5.48 10.67 2.44
CA LYS A 214 -4.60 11.52 3.23
C LYS A 214 -5.27 12.86 3.53
N ALA A 215 -5.12 13.32 4.76
CA ALA A 215 -5.51 14.65 5.18
C ALA A 215 -4.32 15.36 5.82
N VAL A 216 -4.20 16.67 5.58
CA VAL A 216 -3.21 17.53 6.23
C VAL A 216 -3.81 18.90 6.53
N LYS A 217 -3.15 19.65 7.42
CA LYS A 217 -3.55 20.99 7.86
C LYS A 217 -4.97 20.97 8.42
N ASN A 218 -5.23 20.14 9.43
CA ASN A 218 -6.55 19.98 10.06
C ASN A 218 -7.70 19.78 9.05
N GLY A 219 -7.49 18.90 8.06
CA GLY A 219 -8.51 18.52 7.10
C GLY A 219 -8.76 19.54 5.99
N VAL A 220 -8.06 20.68 5.97
CA VAL A 220 -8.19 21.69 4.90
C VAL A 220 -7.72 21.12 3.56
N GLN A 221 -6.68 20.30 3.58
CA GLN A 221 -6.14 19.66 2.38
C GLN A 221 -6.35 18.15 2.48
N GLN A 222 -7.09 17.62 1.52
CA GLN A 222 -7.52 16.23 1.52
C GLN A 222 -7.47 15.65 0.12
N CYS A 223 -6.96 14.43 0.04
CA CYS A 223 -6.90 13.66 -1.17
C CYS A 223 -7.15 12.19 -0.83
N GLY A 224 -7.77 11.46 -1.74
CA GLY A 224 -8.00 10.04 -1.58
C GLY A 224 -8.49 9.43 -2.87
N ARG A 225 -8.38 8.12 -2.97
CA ARG A 225 -8.61 7.38 -4.20
C ARG A 225 -9.27 6.06 -3.88
N TRP A 226 -10.35 5.79 -4.62
CA TRP A 226 -10.94 4.46 -4.65
C TRP A 226 -10.21 3.55 -5.64
N ARG A 227 -9.95 2.31 -5.24
CA ARG A 227 -9.31 1.27 -6.04
C ARG A 227 -10.23 0.04 -6.09
N GLY A 228 -10.38 -0.54 -7.27
CA GLY A 228 -11.34 -1.62 -7.50
C GLY A 228 -12.72 -1.11 -7.91
N GLY A 229 -13.66 -2.06 -8.05
CA GLY A 229 -15.00 -1.82 -8.57
C GLY A 229 -16.12 -1.73 -7.54
N ASP A 230 -15.87 -2.05 -6.26
CA ASP A 230 -16.95 -2.01 -5.26
C ASP A 230 -17.38 -0.58 -4.92
N ASP A 231 -18.59 -0.44 -4.40
CA ASP A 231 -19.25 0.84 -4.20
C ASP A 231 -19.32 1.29 -2.73
N ARG A 232 -18.79 0.48 -1.81
CA ARG A 232 -18.88 0.71 -0.37
C ARG A 232 -17.73 0.06 0.41
N ILE A 233 -17.55 0.54 1.64
CA ILE A 233 -16.80 -0.18 2.67
C ILE A 233 -17.79 -1.17 3.29
N ARG A 234 -17.35 -2.39 3.51
CA ARG A 234 -18.19 -3.47 4.04
C ARG A 234 -17.72 -3.93 5.39
N ARG A 235 -18.63 -4.57 6.11
CA ARG A 235 -18.31 -5.38 7.27
C ARG A 235 -17.22 -6.42 6.92
N GLY A 236 -16.22 -6.51 7.79
CA GLY A 236 -15.03 -7.33 7.64
C GLY A 236 -13.90 -6.71 6.81
N ASP A 237 -14.10 -5.54 6.18
CA ASP A 237 -12.97 -4.78 5.64
C ASP A 237 -12.04 -4.34 6.78
N ILE A 238 -10.75 -4.20 6.50
CA ILE A 238 -9.71 -3.86 7.48
C ILE A 238 -9.18 -2.45 7.17
N ALA A 239 -9.28 -1.57 8.16
CA ALA A 239 -8.77 -0.21 8.08
C ALA A 239 -7.41 -0.10 8.79
N GLU A 240 -6.49 0.62 8.15
CA GLU A 240 -5.14 0.87 8.62
C GLU A 240 -4.89 2.38 8.58
N TRP A 241 -4.39 2.93 9.68
CA TRP A 241 -4.11 4.36 9.84
C TRP A 241 -2.66 4.58 10.21
N ARG A 242 -2.08 5.68 9.72
CA ARG A 242 -0.74 6.12 10.10
C ARG A 242 -0.76 7.59 10.55
N SER A 243 -0.38 7.83 11.81
CA SER A 243 -0.22 9.16 12.41
C SER A 243 -1.46 10.02 12.23
N VAL A 244 -2.61 9.48 12.62
CA VAL A 244 -3.92 10.02 12.28
C VAL A 244 -4.52 10.84 13.41
N ARG A 245 -5.06 12.00 13.04
CA ARG A 245 -5.91 12.83 13.90
C ARG A 245 -7.34 12.81 13.35
N ILE A 246 -8.29 12.41 14.19
CA ILE A 246 -9.72 12.35 13.86
C ILE A 246 -10.46 13.38 14.71
N GLY A 247 -11.22 14.25 14.06
CA GLY A 247 -12.11 15.18 14.76
C GLY A 247 -13.31 14.45 15.35
N MET A 248 -13.70 14.76 16.58
CA MET A 248 -14.90 14.22 17.25
C MET A 248 -16.17 15.06 16.96
N GLY A 249 -16.16 15.87 15.89
CA GLY A 249 -17.31 16.67 15.47
C GLY A 249 -17.51 17.96 16.26
N LYS A 250 -18.78 18.35 16.48
CA LYS A 250 -19.18 19.70 16.94
C LYS A 250 -18.68 20.11 18.33
N THR A 251 -18.19 19.17 19.13
CA THR A 251 -17.67 19.42 20.48
C THR A 251 -16.22 19.93 20.47
N GLY A 252 -15.55 19.99 19.31
CA GLY A 252 -14.20 20.52 19.17
C GLY A 252 -13.09 19.61 19.69
N GLY A 253 -13.41 18.37 20.07
CA GLY A 253 -12.43 17.36 20.48
C GLY A 253 -11.79 16.64 19.30
N TYR A 254 -10.64 16.00 19.55
CA TYR A 254 -9.98 15.11 18.58
C TYR A 254 -9.48 13.84 19.28
N ALA A 255 -9.37 12.76 18.51
CA ALA A 255 -8.64 11.55 18.86
C ALA A 255 -7.36 11.49 18.02
N ILE A 256 -6.29 10.96 18.61
CA ILE A 256 -5.12 10.52 17.85
C ILE A 256 -5.23 9.00 17.73
N LEU A 257 -5.25 8.50 16.50
CA LEU A 257 -5.14 7.08 16.19
C LEU A 257 -3.81 6.84 15.50
N GLY A 258 -3.12 5.78 15.89
CA GLY A 258 -1.89 5.36 15.27
C GLY A 258 -0.75 6.36 15.48
N ALA A 259 -0.22 6.40 16.69
CA ALA A 259 1.08 7.01 16.96
C ALA A 259 2.12 5.89 17.15
N PRO A 260 2.64 5.25 16.08
CA PRO A 260 2.59 5.67 14.68
C PRO A 260 1.52 4.99 13.79
N ASP A 261 0.98 3.83 14.19
CA ASP A 261 0.07 3.02 13.36
C ASP A 261 -1.12 2.46 14.17
N HIS A 262 -2.28 2.29 13.52
CA HIS A 262 -3.45 1.68 14.12
C HIS A 262 -4.22 0.87 13.08
N THR A 263 -4.63 -0.34 13.46
CA THR A 263 -5.45 -1.23 12.63
C THR A 263 -6.80 -1.44 13.30
N ALA A 264 -7.88 -1.49 12.53
CA ALA A 264 -9.19 -1.93 13.01
C ALA A 264 -9.95 -2.73 11.97
N VAL A 265 -10.91 -3.54 12.44
CA VAL A 265 -11.87 -4.26 11.61
C VAL A 265 -13.15 -3.45 11.52
N ILE A 266 -13.68 -3.29 10.31
CA ILE A 266 -14.95 -2.63 10.07
C ILE A 266 -16.10 -3.59 10.42
N VAL A 267 -16.94 -3.25 11.39
CA VAL A 267 -18.04 -4.10 11.84
C VAL A 267 -19.40 -3.75 11.20
N SER A 268 -19.49 -2.67 10.43
CA SER A 268 -20.73 -2.33 9.73
C SER A 268 -20.47 -1.72 8.36
N ASP A 269 -21.35 -2.04 7.42
CA ASP A 269 -21.31 -1.48 6.07
C ASP A 269 -21.44 0.05 6.10
N SER A 270 -20.64 0.70 5.27
CA SER A 270 -20.71 2.14 5.05
C SER A 270 -20.65 2.43 3.57
N ARG A 271 -21.73 3.03 3.04
CA ARG A 271 -21.82 3.46 1.64
C ARG A 271 -21.51 4.95 1.56
N PRO A 272 -20.44 5.35 0.84
CA PRO A 272 -20.13 6.76 0.65
C PRO A 272 -21.27 7.49 -0.07
N LEU A 273 -21.45 8.78 0.23
CA LEU A 273 -22.54 9.61 -0.32
C LEU A 273 -22.48 9.78 -1.85
N HIS A 274 -21.35 9.47 -2.48
CA HIS A 274 -21.16 9.54 -3.92
C HIS A 274 -20.74 8.20 -4.47
N THR A 275 -21.14 7.91 -5.71
CA THR A 275 -20.77 6.68 -6.42
C THR A 275 -19.25 6.55 -6.48
N CYS A 276 -18.73 5.51 -5.83
CA CYS A 276 -17.33 5.13 -5.90
C CYS A 276 -17.07 4.54 -7.29
N VAL A 277 -16.18 5.19 -8.05
CA VAL A 277 -15.73 4.70 -9.35
C VAL A 277 -14.22 4.57 -9.28
N ARG A 278 -13.66 3.52 -9.87
CA ARG A 278 -12.21 3.25 -9.87
C ARG A 278 -11.41 4.51 -10.24
N ARG A 279 -10.38 4.82 -9.44
CA ARG A 279 -9.50 6.01 -9.57
C ARG A 279 -10.19 7.36 -9.42
N ARG A 280 -11.46 7.41 -9.06
CA ARG A 280 -12.13 8.68 -8.72
C ARG A 280 -11.52 9.21 -7.43
N ALA A 281 -11.26 10.53 -7.41
CA ALA A 281 -10.89 11.21 -6.20
C ALA A 281 -12.06 11.19 -5.20
N VAL A 282 -11.83 10.59 -4.04
CA VAL A 282 -12.78 10.54 -2.92
C VAL A 282 -12.03 11.09 -1.72
N LYS A 283 -12.57 12.14 -1.10
CA LYS A 283 -11.89 12.77 0.05
C LYS A 283 -12.13 11.93 1.31
N PRO A 284 -11.16 11.83 2.24
CA PRO A 284 -11.38 11.21 3.54
C PRO A 284 -12.62 11.73 4.29
N SER A 285 -12.95 13.02 4.14
CA SER A 285 -14.15 13.65 4.72
C SER A 285 -15.48 13.04 4.25
N GLN A 286 -15.46 12.27 3.16
CA GLN A 286 -16.63 11.57 2.63
C GLN A 286 -16.80 10.18 3.24
N LEU A 287 -15.80 9.69 3.97
CA LEU A 287 -15.80 8.41 4.69
C LEU A 287 -15.82 8.60 6.21
N GLY A 288 -15.27 9.71 6.71
CA GLY A 288 -15.20 10.01 8.15
C GLY A 288 -14.60 11.38 8.44
N LEU A 289 -14.15 11.61 9.68
CA LEU A 289 -13.66 12.90 10.17
C LEU A 289 -12.12 12.96 10.23
N LEU A 290 -11.43 12.50 9.18
CA LEU A 290 -9.97 12.55 9.11
C LEU A 290 -9.48 14.00 8.97
N GLU A 291 -8.76 14.49 9.97
CA GLU A 291 -8.17 15.83 9.99
C GLU A 291 -6.69 15.78 9.57
N GLU A 292 -5.93 14.80 10.05
CA GLU A 292 -4.52 14.64 9.67
C GLU A 292 -4.15 13.16 9.55
N GLY A 293 -3.13 12.86 8.74
CA GLY A 293 -2.55 11.53 8.58
C GLY A 293 -3.00 10.79 7.32
N GLU A 294 -2.70 9.50 7.28
CA GLU A 294 -2.97 8.61 6.14
C GLU A 294 -3.83 7.42 6.56
N MET A 295 -4.67 6.95 5.65
CA MET A 295 -5.54 5.78 5.85
C MET A 295 -5.58 4.89 4.61
N TRP A 296 -5.71 3.59 4.85
CA TRP A 296 -5.94 2.56 3.84
C TRP A 296 -7.05 1.64 4.30
N ILE A 297 -7.88 1.18 3.37
CA ILE A 297 -8.94 0.21 3.63
C ILE A 297 -8.74 -0.95 2.68
N TYR A 298 -8.65 -2.14 3.26
CA TYR A 298 -8.40 -3.38 2.55
C TYR A 298 -9.60 -4.30 2.66
N ARG A 299 -9.93 -4.95 1.55
CA ARG A 299 -10.81 -6.10 1.53
C ARG A 299 -10.01 -7.39 1.64
N PRO A 300 -10.26 -8.24 2.65
CA PRO A 300 -9.78 -9.60 2.66
C PRO A 300 -10.18 -10.32 1.38
N ILE A 301 -9.22 -11.00 0.74
CA ILE A 301 -9.41 -11.69 -0.54
C ILE A 301 -8.48 -12.90 -0.60
N GLY A 302 -8.90 -13.96 -1.31
CA GLY A 302 -8.12 -15.17 -1.49
C GLY A 302 -6.74 -14.90 -2.08
N MET A 303 -5.70 -15.34 -1.38
CA MET A 303 -4.31 -15.05 -1.71
C MET A 303 -3.91 -15.58 -3.08
N LEU A 304 -4.23 -16.85 -3.37
CA LEU A 304 -3.82 -17.51 -4.61
C LEU A 304 -4.47 -16.85 -5.83
N ASP A 305 -5.78 -16.61 -5.79
CA ASP A 305 -6.51 -15.99 -6.90
C ASP A 305 -6.13 -14.51 -7.09
N TYR A 306 -5.80 -13.84 -5.98
CA TYR A 306 -5.48 -12.41 -6.01
C TYR A 306 -4.05 -12.13 -6.45
N VAL A 307 -3.08 -12.77 -5.80
CA VAL A 307 -1.64 -12.56 -5.99
C VAL A 307 -1.07 -13.46 -7.10
N GLY A 308 -1.71 -14.60 -7.38
CA GLY A 308 -1.24 -15.60 -8.35
C GLY A 308 -0.22 -16.59 -7.79
N SER A 309 0.11 -16.50 -6.50
CA SER A 309 1.02 -17.40 -5.80
C SER A 309 0.74 -17.41 -4.29
N LEU A 310 1.31 -18.38 -3.58
CA LEU A 310 1.43 -18.30 -2.13
C LEU A 310 2.53 -17.27 -1.80
N LEU A 311 2.31 -16.46 -0.77
CA LEU A 311 3.29 -15.46 -0.32
C LEU A 311 4.44 -16.12 0.46
N GLU A 312 5.28 -16.86 -0.26
CA GLU A 312 6.43 -17.52 0.32
C GLU A 312 7.69 -17.16 -0.49
N PRO A 313 8.70 -16.52 0.14
CA PRO A 313 10.00 -16.37 -0.47
C PRO A 313 10.74 -17.71 -0.40
N ARG A 314 10.34 -18.69 -1.22
CA ARG A 314 10.99 -20.00 -1.24
C ARG A 314 12.32 -19.91 -1.99
N CYS A 315 13.39 -20.26 -1.28
CA CYS A 315 14.66 -20.61 -1.88
C CYS A 315 14.48 -21.90 -2.74
N PRO A 316 15.18 -22.06 -3.87
CA PRO A 316 15.18 -23.33 -4.58
C PRO A 316 15.56 -24.50 -3.66
N GLU A 317 14.88 -25.63 -3.84
CA GLU A 317 15.18 -26.86 -3.11
C GLU A 317 16.66 -27.22 -3.32
N ASN A 318 17.35 -27.56 -2.22
CA ASN A 318 18.78 -27.92 -2.16
C ASN A 318 19.80 -26.77 -2.15
N VAL A 319 19.38 -25.52 -1.97
CA VAL A 319 20.31 -24.38 -1.76
C VAL A 319 20.38 -24.02 -0.29
N GLY A 320 21.60 -23.89 0.25
CA GLY A 320 21.84 -23.40 1.61
C GLY A 320 21.32 -21.97 1.78
N ALA A 321 20.18 -21.81 2.45
CA ALA A 321 19.57 -20.52 2.71
C ALA A 321 20.00 -19.96 4.06
N LEU A 322 20.26 -18.64 4.09
CA LEU A 322 20.28 -17.86 5.32
C LEU A 322 18.84 -17.36 5.53
N SER A 323 18.08 -18.09 6.36
CA SER A 323 16.83 -17.55 6.92
C SER A 323 17.21 -16.62 8.06
N ILE A 324 16.90 -15.33 7.93
CA ILE A 324 16.99 -14.34 9.01
C ILE A 324 15.57 -14.06 9.49
#